data_AF-A0A4Y8UHD5-F1
#
_entry.id   AF-A0A4Y8UHD5-F1
#
_cell.length_a   1.000
_cell.length_b   1.000
_cell.length_c   1.000
_cell.angle_alpha   90.00
_cell.angle_beta   90.00
_cell.angle_gamma   90.00
#
_symmetry.space_group_name_H-M   'P 1'
#
loop_
_entity.id
_entity.type
_entity.pdbx_description
1 polymer ?
#
loop_
_entity_poly.entity_id
_entity_poly.type
_entity_poly.pdbx_seq_one_letter_code
_entity_poly.pdbx_strand_id
1 'polypeptide(L)'
;MTRITRKLGATLAAAGLLTAGGVAAAVPAQAATVTSYVIASATSSGCNTALQGDIHDLKAQGIYKNHTPCTNTGASSYPWRAQVWYYAV
;
A
#
# COMPACT_ATOMS: atom_id res chain seq x y z
N MET A 1 -43.77 0.70 37.74
CA MET A 1 -43.55 -0.64 37.17
C MET A 1 -42.14 -0.70 36.59
N THR A 2 -41.38 -1.72 37.01
CA THR A 2 -40.30 -2.42 36.26
C THR A 2 -39.06 -1.60 35.82
N ARG A 3 -37.92 -1.61 36.54
CA ARG A 3 -36.82 -2.61 36.59
C ARG A 3 -35.90 -2.69 35.34
N ILE A 4 -34.58 -2.65 35.63
CA ILE A 4 -33.45 -3.39 35.02
C ILE A 4 -32.67 -2.65 33.90
N THR A 5 -31.51 -2.06 34.19
CA THR A 5 -30.12 -2.59 34.22
C THR A 5 -29.58 -3.06 32.86
N ARG A 6 -28.51 -2.42 32.34
CA ARG A 6 -27.16 -3.01 32.13
C ARG A 6 -26.26 -2.16 31.22
N LYS A 7 -25.16 -1.69 31.83
CA LYS A 7 -23.75 -1.90 31.46
C LYS A 7 -23.27 -1.67 30.02
N LEU A 8 -22.17 -0.89 30.01
CA LEU A 8 -20.92 -1.02 29.24
C LEU A 8 -20.85 -0.37 27.84
N GLY A 9 -19.78 0.41 27.70
CA GLY A 9 -19.08 0.56 26.43
C GLY A 9 -18.90 2.00 26.02
N ALA A 10 -17.80 2.61 26.49
CA ALA A 10 -17.27 3.84 25.92
C ALA A 10 -17.22 3.72 24.39
N THR A 11 -18.02 4.53 23.69
CA THR A 11 -17.86 4.75 22.26
C THR A 11 -17.28 6.15 22.11
N LEU A 12 -15.99 6.15 21.78
CA LEU A 12 -15.16 7.30 21.50
C LEU A 12 -15.90 8.28 20.60
N ALA A 13 -15.89 9.53 21.04
CA ALA A 13 -16.16 10.67 20.20
C ALA A 13 -15.10 10.77 19.09
N ALA A 14 -15.57 10.81 17.85
CA ALA A 14 -15.01 11.69 16.82
C ALA A 14 -16.11 12.00 15.79
N ALA A 15 -16.75 13.14 16.01
CA ALA A 15 -17.46 13.92 15.00
C ALA A 15 -16.48 14.32 13.86
N GLY A 16 -16.83 14.48 12.60
CA GLY A 16 -18.10 14.38 11.89
C GLY A 16 -17.90 14.78 10.41
N LEU A 17 -18.93 14.51 9.60
CA LEU A 17 -19.33 15.24 8.37
C LEU A 17 -18.35 15.23 7.16
N LEU A 18 -18.64 14.72 5.94
CA LEU A 18 -19.92 14.52 5.24
C LEU A 18 -19.81 13.48 4.09
N THR A 19 -20.76 12.52 4.11
CA THR A 19 -21.67 12.05 3.01
C THR A 19 -21.13 11.33 1.77
N ALA A 20 -21.72 10.24 1.25
CA ALA A 20 -22.94 9.51 1.63
C ALA A 20 -22.93 8.11 0.98
N GLY A 21 -23.57 7.14 1.65
CA GLY A 21 -24.13 5.96 0.99
C GLY A 21 -23.60 4.61 1.47
N GLY A 22 -24.22 4.07 2.52
CA GLY A 22 -24.52 2.63 2.55
C GLY A 22 -23.68 1.74 3.48
N VAL A 23 -24.38 1.29 4.53
CA VAL A 23 -24.34 -0.05 5.16
C VAL A 23 -23.04 -0.63 5.74
N ALA A 24 -23.14 -0.77 7.06
CA ALA A 24 -22.81 -1.95 7.87
C ALA A 24 -21.32 -2.22 8.19
N ALA A 25 -21.07 -2.29 9.49
CA ALA A 25 -19.83 -2.72 10.10
C ALA A 25 -19.41 -4.12 9.60
N ALA A 26 -18.37 -4.14 8.78
CA ALA A 26 -17.43 -5.24 8.72
C ALA A 26 -16.10 -4.66 9.20
N VAL A 27 -15.38 -5.42 10.04
CA VAL A 27 -14.00 -5.16 10.46
C VAL A 27 -13.26 -4.53 9.28
N PRO A 28 -12.60 -3.36 9.40
CA PRO A 28 -11.67 -2.99 8.36
C PRO A 28 -10.57 -4.04 8.45
N ALA A 29 -10.64 -5.05 7.58
CA ALA A 29 -9.44 -5.61 6.98
C ALA A 29 -8.55 -4.40 6.75
N GLN A 30 -7.38 -4.35 7.39
CA GLN A 30 -6.46 -3.21 7.23
C GLN A 30 -6.40 -3.00 5.72
N ALA A 31 -6.94 -1.88 5.23
CA ALA A 31 -7.03 -1.65 3.81
C ALA A 31 -5.59 -1.47 3.37
N ALA A 32 -4.96 -2.58 2.97
CA ALA A 32 -3.54 -2.65 2.66
C ALA A 32 -3.30 -1.59 1.59
N THR A 33 -2.65 -0.50 1.99
CA THR A 33 -2.48 0.64 1.10
C THR A 33 -1.45 0.24 0.08
N VAL A 34 -1.79 0.40 -1.19
CA VAL A 34 -0.87 0.04 -2.28
C VAL A 34 0.09 1.21 -2.44
N THR A 35 1.33 0.99 -2.04
CA THR A 35 2.42 1.96 -2.17
C THR A 35 3.27 1.62 -3.38
N SER A 36 3.89 2.63 -3.98
CA SER A 36 4.78 2.44 -5.12
C SER A 36 5.99 3.36 -5.08
N TYR A 37 7.09 2.90 -5.67
CA TYR A 37 8.31 3.69 -5.84
C TYR A 37 8.98 3.37 -7.19
N VAL A 38 9.96 4.18 -7.57
CA VAL A 38 10.69 4.04 -8.82
C VAL A 38 12.15 3.69 -8.55
N ILE A 39 12.60 2.62 -9.17
CA ILE A 39 14.01 2.26 -9.28
C ILE A 39 14.56 2.98 -10.51
N ALA A 40 15.65 3.71 -10.35
CA ALA A 40 16.32 4.41 -11.44
C ALA A 40 17.80 4.03 -11.47
N SER A 41 18.33 3.77 -12.67
CA SER A 41 19.74 3.40 -12.86
C SER A 41 20.32 4.00 -14.13
N ALA A 42 21.64 4.18 -14.13
CA ALA A 42 22.40 4.64 -15.29
C ALA A 42 22.45 3.58 -16.40
N THR A 43 22.35 2.30 -16.04
CA THR A 43 22.45 1.16 -16.97
C THR A 43 21.24 0.24 -16.87
N SER A 44 20.93 -0.47 -17.96
CA SER A 44 19.85 -1.47 -17.97
C SER A 44 20.10 -2.58 -16.96
N SER A 45 21.35 -3.08 -16.90
CA SER A 45 21.72 -4.12 -15.95
C SER A 45 21.56 -3.66 -14.50
N GLY A 46 21.99 -2.44 -14.17
CA GLY A 46 21.83 -1.90 -12.82
C GLY A 46 20.37 -1.79 -12.39
N CYS A 47 19.48 -1.37 -13.29
CA CYS A 47 18.04 -1.33 -13.03
C CYS A 47 17.48 -2.74 -12.78
N ASN A 48 17.80 -3.71 -13.64
CA ASN A 48 17.28 -5.08 -13.52
C ASN A 48 17.77 -5.78 -12.24
N THR A 49 19.04 -5.63 -11.88
CA THR A 49 19.60 -6.22 -10.66
C THR A 49 18.93 -5.66 -9.41
N ALA A 50 18.78 -4.34 -9.32
CA ALA A 50 18.10 -3.69 -8.19
C ALA A 50 16.63 -4.13 -8.10
N LEU A 51 15.94 -4.16 -9.25
CA LEU A 51 14.56 -4.60 -9.36
C LEU A 51 14.37 -6.04 -8.87
N GLN A 52 15.24 -6.98 -9.27
CA GLN A 52 15.13 -8.36 -8.82
C GLN A 52 15.41 -8.51 -7.32
N GLY A 53 16.35 -7.73 -6.78
CA GLY A 53 16.63 -7.69 -5.34
C GLY A 53 15.41 -7.24 -4.54
N ASP A 54 14.80 -6.13 -4.94
CA ASP A 54 13.59 -5.59 -4.31
C ASP A 54 12.40 -6.55 -4.43
N ILE A 55 12.17 -7.13 -5.61
CA ILE A 55 11.10 -8.12 -5.79
C ILE A 55 11.31 -9.31 -4.85
N HIS A 56 12.54 -9.79 -4.70
CA HIS A 56 12.85 -10.91 -3.82
C HIS A 56 12.56 -10.57 -2.35
N ASP A 57 13.02 -9.41 -1.88
CA ASP A 57 12.80 -8.94 -0.51
C ASP A 57 11.30 -8.71 -0.21
N LEU A 58 10.59 -7.99 -1.08
CA LEU A 58 9.16 -7.72 -0.92
C LEU A 58 8.31 -9.01 -0.96
N LYS A 59 8.72 -10.01 -1.77
CA LYS A 59 8.07 -11.33 -1.79
C LYS A 59 8.35 -12.09 -0.51
N ALA A 60 9.58 -12.06 0.00
CA ALA A 60 9.94 -12.70 1.26
C ALA A 60 9.16 -12.11 2.44
N GLN A 61 8.85 -10.82 2.40
CA GLN A 61 8.00 -10.12 3.37
C GLN A 61 6.49 -10.32 3.14
N GLY A 62 6.07 -10.95 2.02
CA GLY A 62 4.66 -11.18 1.71
C GLY A 62 3.87 -9.94 1.27
N ILE A 63 4.55 -8.84 0.96
CA ILE A 63 3.93 -7.55 0.61
C ILE A 63 4.02 -7.21 -0.89
N TYR A 64 4.74 -8.01 -1.67
CA TYR A 64 4.91 -7.79 -3.10
C TYR A 64 3.57 -7.82 -3.87
N LYS A 65 3.36 -6.83 -4.74
CA LYS A 65 2.17 -6.76 -5.61
C LYS A 65 2.53 -6.89 -7.09
N ASN A 66 3.27 -5.93 -7.66
CA ASN A 66 3.62 -5.93 -9.08
C ASN A 66 4.83 -5.04 -9.39
N HIS A 67 5.36 -5.09 -10.61
CA HIS A 67 6.36 -4.15 -11.12
C HIS A 67 6.26 -3.93 -12.65
N THR A 68 6.90 -2.88 -13.17
CA THR A 68 7.14 -2.69 -14.61
C THR A 68 8.52 -3.20 -14.99
N PRO A 69 8.74 -3.62 -16.25
CA PRO A 69 10.09 -3.87 -16.75
C PRO A 69 10.95 -2.59 -16.70
N CYS A 70 12.27 -2.79 -16.61
CA CYS A 70 13.24 -1.72 -16.76
C CYS A 70 13.24 -1.21 -18.21
N THR A 71 12.86 0.04 -18.41
CA THR A 71 12.79 0.68 -19.72
C THR A 71 13.61 1.96 -19.76
N ASN A 72 14.13 2.30 -20.94
CA ASN A 72 14.86 3.54 -21.14
C ASN A 72 13.87 4.69 -21.38
N THR A 73 13.90 5.68 -20.50
CA THR A 73 12.99 6.83 -20.48
C THR A 73 13.56 8.06 -21.20
N GLY A 74 14.81 8.02 -21.66
CA GLY A 74 15.48 9.16 -22.31
C GLY A 74 15.97 10.24 -21.34
N ALA A 75 15.89 10.03 -20.02
CA ALA A 75 16.37 10.99 -19.03
C ALA A 75 17.90 11.17 -19.10
N SER A 76 18.37 12.42 -18.95
CA SER A 76 19.81 12.76 -18.98
C SER A 76 20.63 12.12 -17.86
N SER A 77 19.99 11.77 -16.74
CA SER A 77 20.60 11.04 -15.65
C SER A 77 19.64 9.93 -15.20
N TYR A 78 20.18 8.72 -15.05
CA TYR A 78 19.43 7.49 -14.75
C TYR A 78 18.30 7.19 -15.76
N PRO A 79 18.63 6.99 -17.05
CA PRO A 79 17.64 6.76 -18.11
C PRO A 79 16.83 5.48 -17.92
N TRP A 80 17.36 4.46 -17.23
CA TRP A 80 16.68 3.18 -17.02
C TRP A 80 15.83 3.21 -15.78
N ARG A 81 14.52 2.97 -15.92
CA ARG A 81 13.57 3.06 -14.81
C ARG A 81 12.59 1.89 -14.78
N ALA A 82 12.19 1.50 -13.58
CA ALA A 82 11.12 0.55 -13.29
C ALA A 82 10.31 1.02 -12.09
N GLN A 83 9.00 0.79 -12.09
CA GLN A 83 8.11 1.07 -10.97
C GLN A 83 7.76 -0.22 -10.26
N VAL A 84 7.77 -0.20 -8.92
CA VAL A 84 7.43 -1.33 -8.06
C VAL A 84 6.23 -0.95 -7.20
N TRP A 85 5.27 -1.86 -7.06
CA TRP A 85 4.09 -1.72 -6.22
C TRP A 85 4.06 -2.81 -5.16
N TYR A 86 3.71 -2.43 -3.93
CA TYR A 86 3.65 -3.30 -2.77
C TYR A 86 2.56 -2.86 -1.79
N TYR A 87 2.21 -3.73 -0.85
CA TYR A 87 1.29 -3.42 0.24
C TYR A 87 2.05 -2.79 1.41
N ALA A 88 1.65 -1.59 1.83
CA ALA A 88 2.12 -0.95 3.06
C ALA A 88 1.16 -1.23 4.21
N VAL A 89 1.75 -1.44 5.40
CA VAL A 89 1.06 -1.79 6.65
C VAL A 89 1.23 -0.65 7.65
#